data_AF-A0A354FFR3-F1
#
_entry.id   AF-A0A354FFR3-F1
#
_cell.length_a   1.000
_cell.length_b   1.000
_cell.length_c   1.000
_cell.angle_alpha   90.00
_cell.angle_beta   90.00
_cell.angle_gamma   90.00
#
_symmetry.space_group_name_H-M   'P 1'
#
loop_
_entity.id
_entity.type
_entity.pdbx_description
1 polymer ?
#
loop_
_entity_poly.entity_id
_entity_poly.type
_entity_poly.pdbx_seq_one_letter_code
_entity_poly.pdbx_strand_id
1 'polypeptide(L)'
;MGLYSYEVVDRIGRSGSGQMAADDEMLVAEKLRNMGLTVLDINEVRQSPFSTLFKRKPKVGIGDLALFTRQLQTLLEAGVPLTRALYTLSNQVANRGLGEVLGEVAQLVD
;
A
#
# COMPACT_ATOMS: atom_id res chain seq x y z
N MET A 1 -10.08 25.06 2.50
CA MET A 1 -9.17 24.17 1.76
C MET A 1 -9.44 22.72 2.13
N GLY A 2 -10.13 22.01 1.24
CA GLY A 2 -10.28 20.56 1.24
C GLY A 2 -9.27 19.90 0.29
N LEU A 3 -9.00 18.62 0.49
CA LEU A 3 -8.21 17.81 -0.44
C LEU A 3 -9.20 17.11 -1.39
N TYR A 4 -9.00 17.23 -2.70
CA TYR A 4 -9.85 16.63 -3.71
C TYR A 4 -9.03 15.66 -4.55
N SER A 5 -9.53 14.44 -4.73
CA SER A 5 -8.99 13.49 -5.71
C SER A 5 -9.71 13.68 -7.02
N TYR A 6 -8.97 13.70 -8.12
CA TYR A 6 -9.53 13.85 -9.46
C TYR A 6 -9.04 12.75 -10.39
N GLU A 7 -9.89 12.38 -11.34
CA GLU A 7 -9.53 11.60 -12.51
C GLU A 7 -9.75 12.46 -13.75
N VAL A 8 -8.75 12.49 -14.62
CA VAL A 8 -8.76 13.28 -15.84
C VAL A 8 -8.27 12.45 -17.00
N VAL A 9 -8.61 12.89 -18.21
CA VAL A 9 -8.09 12.35 -19.45
C VAL A 9 -7.49 13.47 -20.30
N ASP A 10 -6.31 13.21 -20.85
CA ASP A 10 -5.66 14.12 -21.79
C ASP A 10 -6.33 14.03 -23.19
N ARG A 11 -6.07 15.00 -24.06
CA ARG A 11 -6.62 15.08 -25.44
C ARG A 11 -6.28 13.86 -26.29
N ILE A 12 -5.24 13.11 -25.91
CA ILE A 12 -4.80 11.87 -26.55
C ILE A 12 -5.38 10.60 -25.90
N GLY A 13 -6.34 10.74 -24.96
CA GLY A 13 -7.03 9.61 -24.33
C GLY A 13 -6.29 8.95 -23.16
N ARG A 14 -5.19 9.56 -22.67
CA ARG A 14 -4.46 9.02 -21.51
C ARG A 14 -5.13 9.48 -20.22
N SER A 15 -5.55 8.52 -19.40
CA SER A 15 -6.08 8.81 -18.06
C SER A 15 -4.96 9.15 -17.09
N GLY A 16 -5.23 10.09 -16.18
CA GLY A 16 -4.37 10.48 -15.09
C GLY A 16 -5.21 10.72 -13.84
N SER A 17 -4.70 10.31 -12.69
CA SER A 17 -5.34 10.56 -11.40
C SER A 17 -4.38 11.30 -10.48
N GLY A 18 -4.94 12.12 -9.60
CA GLY A 18 -4.15 12.94 -8.69
C GLY A 18 -4.98 13.49 -7.54
N GLN A 19 -4.32 14.24 -6.67
CA GLN A 19 -4.97 14.94 -5.58
C GLN A 19 -4.54 16.40 -5.59
N MET A 20 -5.46 17.32 -5.32
CA MET A 20 -5.12 18.73 -5.13
C MET A 20 -5.91 19.36 -4.00
N ALA A 21 -5.27 20.31 -3.31
CA ALA A 21 -5.94 21.15 -2.35
C ALA A 21 -6.66 22.30 -3.08
N ALA A 22 -7.92 22.49 -2.75
CA ALA A 22 -8.74 23.59 -3.26
C ALA A 22 -9.79 23.99 -2.21
N ASP A 23 -10.38 25.17 -2.37
CA ASP A 23 -11.49 25.60 -1.51
C ASP A 23 -12.86 25.09 -2.00
N ASP A 24 -12.95 24.71 -3.27
CA ASP A 24 -14.17 24.21 -3.90
C ASP A 24 -13.80 23.20 -5.02
N GLU A 25 -14.70 22.26 -5.28
CA GLU A 25 -14.63 21.33 -6.41
C GLU A 25 -14.57 22.08 -7.75
N MET A 26 -15.29 23.20 -7.85
CA MET A 26 -15.27 24.05 -9.05
C MET A 26 -13.87 24.58 -9.36
N LEU A 27 -13.09 24.94 -8.33
CA LEU A 27 -11.71 25.42 -8.51
C LEU A 27 -10.76 24.31 -8.99
N VAL A 28 -11.01 23.06 -8.58
CA VAL A 28 -10.30 21.88 -9.08
C VAL A 28 -10.60 21.67 -10.56
N ALA A 29 -11.87 21.69 -10.93
CA ALA A 29 -12.31 21.52 -12.32
C ALA A 29 -11.74 22.61 -13.24
N GLU A 30 -11.79 23.87 -12.82
CA GLU A 30 -11.23 24.99 -13.59
C GLU A 30 -9.72 24.84 -13.79
N LYS A 31 -8.97 24.47 -12.74
CA LYS A 31 -7.52 24.31 -12.84
C LYS A 31 -7.13 23.14 -13.75
N LEU A 32 -7.84 22.02 -13.68
CA LEU A 32 -7.63 20.87 -14.56
C LEU A 32 -7.98 21.20 -16.02
N ARG A 33 -9.07 21.94 -16.23
CA ARG A 33 -9.48 22.42 -17.56
C ARG A 33 -8.47 23.42 -18.15
N ASN A 34 -7.93 24.32 -17.33
CA ASN A 34 -6.87 25.26 -17.73
C ASN A 34 -5.57 24.54 -18.11
N MET A 35 -5.33 23.35 -17.56
CA MET A 35 -4.22 22.48 -17.94
C MET A 35 -4.50 21.67 -19.23
N GLY A 36 -5.65 21.87 -19.88
CA GLY A 36 -6.05 21.14 -21.09
C GLY A 36 -6.50 19.70 -20.83
N LEU A 37 -6.77 19.36 -19.58
CA LEU A 37 -7.22 18.04 -19.15
C LEU A 37 -8.75 18.02 -19.05
N THR A 38 -9.36 16.94 -19.51
CA THR A 38 -10.80 16.72 -19.38
C THR A 38 -11.07 15.98 -18.07
N VAL A 39 -11.90 16.56 -17.21
CA VAL A 39 -12.28 15.97 -15.93
C VAL A 39 -13.27 14.82 -16.16
N LEU A 40 -12.95 13.65 -15.62
CA LEU A 40 -13.83 12.48 -15.59
C LEU A 40 -14.57 12.38 -14.26
N ASP A 41 -13.86 12.62 -13.16
CA ASP A 41 -14.42 12.53 -11.81
C ASP A 41 -13.66 13.46 -10.85
N ILE A 42 -14.37 14.05 -9.89
CA ILE A 42 -13.77 14.81 -8.78
C ILE A 42 -14.49 14.41 -7.50
N ASN A 43 -13.73 13.93 -6.52
CA ASN A 43 -14.24 13.56 -5.22
C ASN A 43 -13.50 14.33 -4.13
N GLU A 44 -14.27 14.90 -3.20
CA GLU A 44 -13.70 15.46 -1.97
C GLU A 44 -13.15 14.31 -1.12
N VAL A 45 -11.83 14.32 -0.87
CA VAL A 45 -11.18 13.39 0.05
C VAL A 45 -11.48 13.86 1.46
N ARG A 46 -12.69 13.52 1.93
CA ARG A 46 -13.01 13.56 3.35
C ARG A 46 -12.20 12.45 4.01
N GLN A 47 -11.08 12.81 4.63
CA GLN A 47 -10.41 11.93 5.57
C GLN A 47 -11.36 11.66 6.73
N SER A 48 -12.23 10.66 6.57
CA SER A 48 -12.94 10.10 7.70
C SER A 48 -11.87 9.54 8.65
N PRO A 49 -11.79 10.01 9.91
CA PRO A 49 -10.85 9.49 10.90
C PRO A 49 -10.97 7.97 11.10
N PHE A 50 -12.07 7.38 10.62
CA PHE A 50 -12.39 5.97 10.70
C PHE A 50 -11.85 5.12 9.54
N SER A 51 -11.47 5.71 8.41
CA SER A 51 -11.00 4.95 7.24
C SER A 51 -9.58 4.39 7.43
N THR A 52 -8.77 5.04 8.27
CA THR A 52 -7.43 4.55 8.68
C THR A 52 -7.50 3.43 9.70
N LEU A 53 -8.55 3.37 10.53
CA LEU A 53 -8.81 2.26 11.47
C LEU A 53 -9.21 0.96 10.75
N PHE A 54 -9.74 1.06 9.53
CA PHE A 54 -10.11 -0.09 8.69
C PHE A 54 -9.09 -0.44 7.61
N LYS A 55 -7.83 0.02 7.72
CA LYS A 55 -6.72 -0.66 7.02
C LYS A 55 -6.55 -2.05 7.63
N ARG A 56 -7.41 -2.97 7.20
CA ARG A 56 -7.43 -4.37 7.61
C ARG A 56 -6.03 -4.91 7.32
N LYS A 57 -5.21 -5.12 8.36
CA LYS A 57 -3.93 -5.81 8.21
C LYS A 57 -4.21 -7.08 7.39
N PRO A 58 -3.46 -7.32 6.31
CA PRO A 58 -3.73 -8.47 5.46
C PRO A 58 -3.72 -9.71 6.33
N LYS A 59 -4.86 -10.41 6.35
CA LYS A 59 -5.04 -11.59 7.20
C LYS A 59 -4.03 -12.64 6.74
N VAL A 60 -3.24 -13.17 7.67
CA VAL A 60 -2.31 -14.26 7.38
C VAL A 60 -3.11 -15.54 7.20
N GLY A 61 -3.00 -16.15 6.02
CA GLY A 61 -3.66 -17.43 5.73
C GLY A 61 -2.90 -18.60 6.33
N ILE A 62 -3.58 -19.73 6.51
CA ILE A 62 -2.94 -20.99 6.92
C ILE A 62 -1.89 -21.43 5.89
N GLY A 63 -2.12 -21.20 4.60
CA GLY A 63 -1.16 -21.49 3.54
C GLY A 63 0.12 -20.67 3.65
N ASP A 64 0.02 -19.39 4.00
CA ASP A 64 1.18 -18.50 4.20
C ASP A 64 2.04 -19.01 5.36
N LEU A 65 1.41 -19.41 6.48
CA LEU A 65 2.08 -19.99 7.63
C LEU A 65 2.74 -21.33 7.29
N ALA A 66 2.03 -22.21 6.58
CA ALA A 66 2.57 -23.52 6.20
C ALA A 66 3.81 -23.39 5.30
N LEU A 67 3.78 -22.46 4.34
CA LEU A 67 4.91 -22.18 3.46
C LEU A 67 6.08 -21.59 4.24
N PHE A 68 5.83 -20.58 5.08
CA PHE A 68 6.82 -19.97 5.94
C PHE A 68 7.55 -21.02 6.80
N THR A 69 6.80 -21.89 7.49
CA THR A 69 7.40 -22.88 8.40
C THR A 69 8.28 -23.89 7.65
N ARG A 70 7.90 -24.30 6.44
CA ARG A 70 8.72 -25.18 5.59
C ARG A 70 10.01 -24.50 5.13
N GLN A 71 9.92 -23.24 4.71
CA GLN A 71 11.09 -22.48 4.27
C GLN A 71 12.03 -22.21 5.44
N LEU A 72 11.50 -21.89 6.63
CA LEU A 72 12.27 -21.74 7.85
C LEU A 72 12.99 -23.04 8.21
N GLN A 73 12.29 -24.18 8.22
CA GLN A 73 12.90 -25.49 8.43
C GLN A 73 14.10 -25.71 7.49
N THR A 74 13.92 -25.46 6.20
CA THR A 74 14.97 -25.67 5.18
C THR A 74 16.21 -24.82 5.47
N LEU A 75 16.03 -23.55 5.85
CA LEU A 75 17.14 -22.65 6.16
C LEU A 75 17.87 -23.07 7.45
N LEU A 76 17.12 -23.50 8.47
CA LEU A 76 17.70 -23.99 9.72
C LEU A 76 18.46 -25.30 9.52
N GLU A 77 17.94 -26.23 8.73
CA GLU A 77 18.64 -27.48 8.35
C GLU A 77 19.92 -27.22 7.55
N ALA A 78 19.92 -26.17 6.71
CA ALA A 78 21.11 -25.73 5.99
C ALA A 78 22.14 -24.99 6.89
N GLY A 79 21.87 -24.84 8.19
CA GLY A 79 22.75 -24.16 9.15
C GLY A 79 22.74 -22.64 9.04
N VAL A 80 21.72 -22.04 8.42
CA VAL A 80 21.58 -20.58 8.35
C VAL A 80 21.20 -20.06 9.74
N PRO A 81 21.89 -19.02 10.26
CA PRO A 81 21.53 -18.41 11.54
C PRO A 81 20.08 -17.95 11.56
N LEU A 82 19.39 -18.17 12.70
CA LEU A 82 17.97 -17.88 12.85
C LEU A 82 17.61 -16.44 12.45
N THR A 83 18.39 -15.45 12.89
CA THR A 83 18.16 -14.03 12.57
C THR A 83 18.23 -13.78 11.06
N ARG A 84 19.21 -14.37 10.37
CA ARG A 84 19.35 -14.27 8.91
C ARG A 84 18.24 -15.00 8.18
N ALA A 85 17.78 -16.13 8.70
CA ALA A 85 16.67 -16.88 8.14
C ALA A 85 15.36 -16.05 8.24
N LEU A 86 15.05 -15.50 9.42
CA LEU A 86 13.89 -14.64 9.62
C LEU A 86 13.92 -13.39 8.72
N TYR A 87 15.07 -12.72 8.62
CA TYR A 87 15.23 -11.57 7.73
C TYR A 87 15.02 -11.94 6.26
N THR A 88 15.59 -13.06 5.82
CA THR A 88 15.41 -13.55 4.44
C THR A 88 13.95 -13.85 4.15
N LEU A 89 13.26 -14.55 5.06
CA LEU A 89 11.85 -14.91 4.90
C LEU A 89 10.93 -13.69 4.94
N SER A 90 11.22 -12.69 5.77
CA SER A 90 10.44 -11.44 5.83
C SER A 90 10.36 -10.72 4.47
N ASN A 91 11.43 -10.81 3.68
CA ASN A 91 11.52 -10.22 2.34
C ASN A 91 10.91 -11.11 1.23
N GLN A 92 10.71 -12.40 1.49
CA GLN A 92 10.27 -13.38 0.50
C GLN A 92 8.78 -13.77 0.61
N VAL A 93 8.14 -13.51 1.74
CA VAL A 93 6.72 -13.83 1.94
C VAL A 93 5.81 -12.93 1.07
N ALA A 94 4.84 -13.55 0.40
CA ALA A 94 3.86 -12.82 -0.42
C ALA A 94 2.88 -11.99 0.42
N ASN A 95 2.58 -12.45 1.63
CA ASN A 95 1.69 -11.75 2.55
C ASN A 95 2.46 -10.63 3.26
N ARG A 96 2.17 -9.38 2.89
CA ARG A 96 2.80 -8.19 3.48
C ARG A 96 2.72 -8.14 5.00
N GLY A 97 1.59 -8.54 5.58
CA GLY A 97 1.38 -8.50 7.03
C GLY A 97 2.23 -9.56 7.75
N LEU A 98 2.45 -10.70 7.12
CA LEU A 98 3.39 -11.69 7.64
C LEU A 98 4.83 -11.18 7.53
N GLY A 99 5.19 -10.54 6.41
CA GLY A 99 6.53 -9.98 6.20
C GLY A 99 6.90 -8.91 7.23
N GLU A 100 5.98 -7.97 7.50
CA GLU A 100 6.15 -6.96 8.55
C GLU A 100 6.43 -7.59 9.91
N VAL A 101 5.59 -8.55 10.35
CA VAL A 101 5.75 -9.22 11.65
C VAL A 101 7.07 -10.00 11.71
N LEU A 102 7.47 -10.70 10.64
CA LEU A 102 8.73 -11.43 10.61
C LEU A 102 9.95 -10.49 10.66
N GLY A 103 9.86 -9.32 10.04
CA GLY A 103 10.90 -8.29 10.12
C GLY A 103 11.05 -7.74 11.53
N GLU A 104 9.93 -7.44 12.20
CA GLU A 104 9.92 -7.01 13.60
C GLU A 104 10.54 -8.09 14.53
N VAL A 105 10.16 -9.35 14.34
CA VAL A 105 10.73 -10.47 15.13
C VAL A 105 12.22 -10.65 14.86
N ALA A 106 12.67 -10.52 13.60
CA ALA A 106 14.08 -10.62 13.27
C ALA A 106 14.92 -9.55 14.00
N GLN A 107 14.42 -8.31 14.07
CA GLN A 107 15.09 -7.22 14.77
C GLN A 107 15.15 -7.41 16.29
N LEU A 108 14.17 -8.11 16.87
CA LEU A 108 14.14 -8.39 18.31
C LEU A 108 15.11 -9.50 18.74
N VAL A 109 15.51 -10.36 17.80
CA VAL A 109 16.38 -11.51 18.05
C VAL A 109 17.86 -11.17 17.82
N ASP A 110 18.17 -10.07 17.13
CA ASP A 110 19.52 -9.47 17.05
C ASP A 110 19.94 -8.80 18.37
#